data_AF-A0A920KQD1-F1
#
_entry.id   AF-A0A920KQD1-F1
#
_cell.length_a   1.000
_cell.length_b   1.000
_cell.length_c   1.000
_cell.angle_alpha   90.00
_cell.angle_beta   90.00
_cell.angle_gamma   90.00
#
_symmetry.space_group_name_H-M   'P 1'
#
loop_
_entity.id
_entity.type
_entity.pdbx_description
1 polymer ?
#
loop_
_entity_poly.entity_id
_entity_poly.type
_entity_poly.pdbx_seq_one_letter_code
_entity_poly.pdbx_strand_id
1 'polypeptide(L)'
;MDLGISEKVAPLLERVRSFINERIMPVEHEFVAEIEADDPFVLTDRQTEILKSLKTQAREAGLWNFFLTGEEGSGLNTVEYAYLAEEMGKSRLAAEVFNCSAPDTGNMEVLHKYGSEAQKKQWLEPCSQARSAPASA
;
A
#
# COMPACT_ATOMS: atom_id res chain seq x y z
N MET A 1 19.55 -1.63 -0.88
CA MET A 1 19.95 -3.00 -0.48
C MET A 1 20.56 -3.71 -1.69
N ASP A 2 21.48 -4.68 -1.53
CA ASP A 2 21.99 -5.50 -2.64
C ASP A 2 22.10 -6.99 -2.24
N LEU A 3 20.98 -7.71 -2.42
CA LEU A 3 20.82 -9.14 -2.19
C LEU A 3 20.60 -9.91 -3.52
N GLY A 4 20.84 -9.26 -4.66
CA GLY A 4 20.50 -9.76 -6.00
C GLY A 4 19.02 -9.54 -6.35
N ILE A 5 18.74 -8.61 -7.26
CA ILE A 5 17.39 -8.38 -7.79
C ILE A 5 17.11 -9.44 -8.86
N SER A 6 16.01 -10.18 -8.72
CA SER A 6 15.62 -11.18 -9.71
C SER A 6 15.18 -10.51 -11.02
N GLU A 7 15.47 -11.13 -12.17
CA GLU A 7 14.98 -10.65 -13.48
C GLU A 7 13.44 -10.60 -13.52
N LYS A 8 12.78 -11.46 -12.72
CA LYS A 8 11.32 -11.48 -12.54
C LYS A 8 10.81 -10.20 -11.87
N VAL A 9 11.47 -9.71 -10.82
CA VAL A 9 10.99 -8.58 -10.02
C VAL A 9 11.47 -7.22 -10.56
N ALA A 10 12.58 -7.18 -11.29
CA ALA A 10 13.15 -5.93 -11.80
C ALA A 10 12.15 -5.05 -12.58
N PRO A 11 11.29 -5.59 -13.48
CA PRO A 11 10.28 -4.78 -14.16
C PRO A 11 9.21 -4.22 -13.21
N LEU A 12 8.81 -4.99 -12.19
CA LEU A 12 7.84 -4.54 -11.19
C LEU A 12 8.44 -3.43 -10.30
N LEU A 13 9.68 -3.62 -9.86
CA LEU A 13 10.41 -2.63 -9.07
C LEU A 13 10.51 -1.29 -9.80
N GLU A 14 10.86 -1.31 -11.09
CA GLU A 14 10.93 -0.09 -11.88
C GLU A 14 9.56 0.57 -12.03
N ARG A 15 8.49 -0.19 -12.26
CA ARG A 15 7.12 0.36 -12.30
C ARG A 15 6.72 1.02 -10.98
N VAL A 16 7.05 0.41 -9.84
CA VAL A 16 6.81 1.01 -8.51
C VAL A 16 7.62 2.30 -8.36
N ARG A 17 8.90 2.29 -8.71
CA ARG A 17 9.77 3.47 -8.67
C ARG A 17 9.25 4.61 -9.54
N SER A 18 8.90 4.33 -10.79
CA SER A 18 8.33 5.33 -11.71
C SER A 18 7.02 5.89 -11.15
N PHE A 19 6.14 5.03 -10.64
CA PHE A 19 4.87 5.49 -10.06
C PHE A 19 5.09 6.41 -8.85
N ILE A 20 6.02 6.07 -7.95
CA ILE A 20 6.37 6.92 -6.81
C ILE A 20 6.89 8.28 -7.29
N ASN A 21 7.85 8.30 -8.21
CA ASN A 21 8.48 9.53 -8.68
C ASN A 21 7.54 10.42 -9.50
N GLU A 22 6.71 9.83 -10.37
CA GLU A 22 5.88 10.57 -11.32
C GLU A 22 4.50 10.93 -10.78
N ARG A 23 3.96 10.14 -9.84
CA ARG A 23 2.58 10.30 -9.34
C ARG A 23 2.52 10.70 -7.88
N ILE A 24 3.36 10.11 -7.02
CA ILE A 24 3.26 10.31 -5.56
C ILE A 24 4.09 11.51 -5.10
N MET A 25 5.39 11.52 -5.40
CA MET A 25 6.30 12.58 -4.94
C MET A 25 5.86 14.01 -5.31
N PRO A 26 5.28 14.28 -6.51
CA PRO A 26 4.86 15.64 -6.85
C PRO A 26 3.76 16.21 -5.95
N VAL A 27 2.91 15.35 -5.38
CA VAL A 27 1.78 15.75 -4.53
C VAL A 27 2.03 15.50 -3.04
N GLU A 28 3.13 14.84 -2.70
CA GLU A 28 3.49 14.52 -1.32
C GLU A 28 3.73 15.77 -0.48
N HIS A 29 4.40 16.78 -1.03
CA HIS A 29 4.62 18.05 -0.32
C HIS A 29 3.30 18.75 0.01
N GLU A 30 2.36 18.78 -0.93
CA GLU A 30 1.01 19.33 -0.72
C GLU A 30 0.27 18.55 0.37
N PHE A 31 0.29 17.22 0.29
CA PHE A 31 -0.35 16.36 1.28
C PHE A 31 0.20 16.57 2.71
N VAL A 32 1.52 16.71 2.85
CA VAL A 32 2.17 16.91 4.15
C VAL A 32 1.91 18.31 4.70
N ALA A 33 1.84 19.34 3.84
CA ALA A 33 1.53 20.71 4.26
C ALA A 33 0.12 20.83 4.87
N GLU A 34 -0.83 20.02 4.41
CA GLU A 34 -2.21 19.99 4.95
C GLU A 34 -2.30 19.42 6.38
N ILE A 35 -1.27 18.75 6.90
CA ILE A 35 -1.26 18.14 8.25
C ILE A 35 -1.30 19.22 9.36
N GLU A 36 -0.92 20.46 9.06
CA GLU A 36 -0.92 21.57 10.04
C GLU A 36 -2.33 22.11 10.36
N ALA A 37 -3.38 21.60 9.71
CA ALA A 37 -4.77 22.00 9.94
C ALA A 37 -5.46 21.08 10.99
N ASP A 38 -5.59 21.60 12.21
CA ASP A 38 -6.49 21.13 13.28
C ASP A 38 -6.21 19.78 13.98
N ASP A 39 -6.30 18.60 13.32
CA ASP A 39 -6.19 17.27 13.97
C ASP A 39 -5.29 16.28 13.18
N PRO A 40 -4.16 15.82 13.76
CA PRO A 40 -3.23 14.91 13.07
C PRO A 40 -3.78 13.51 12.80
N PHE A 41 -4.94 13.14 13.35
CA PHE A 41 -5.58 11.84 13.15
C PHE A 41 -6.70 11.87 12.09
N VAL A 42 -7.06 13.04 11.58
CA VAL A 42 -8.13 13.20 10.58
C VAL A 42 -7.55 13.75 9.30
N LEU A 43 -7.82 13.07 8.18
CA LEU A 43 -7.42 13.57 6.86
C LEU A 43 -8.30 14.74 6.45
N THR A 44 -7.69 15.81 5.93
CA THR A 44 -8.45 16.89 5.30
C THR A 44 -9.16 16.40 4.04
N ASP A 45 -10.15 17.15 3.54
CA ASP A 45 -10.83 16.83 2.28
C ASP A 45 -9.83 16.72 1.12
N ARG A 46 -8.81 17.60 1.12
CA ARG A 46 -7.77 17.61 0.10
C ARG A 46 -6.85 16.38 0.19
N GLN A 47 -6.42 16.02 1.39
CA GLN A 47 -5.66 14.79 1.62
C GLN A 47 -6.43 13.55 1.18
N THR A 48 -7.73 13.51 1.48
CA THR A 48 -8.63 12.43 1.08
C THR A 48 -8.77 12.33 -0.44
N GLU A 49 -8.90 13.47 -1.14
CA GLU A 49 -8.94 13.52 -2.61
C GLU A 49 -7.65 12.98 -3.23
N ILE A 50 -6.49 13.45 -2.78
CA ILE A 50 -5.17 13.02 -3.26
C ILE A 50 -5.01 11.51 -3.07
N LEU A 51 -5.26 10.99 -1.86
CA LEU A 51 -5.13 9.57 -1.56
C LEU A 51 -6.06 8.70 -2.40
N LYS A 52 -7.35 9.08 -2.53
CA LYS A 52 -8.31 8.32 -3.35
C LYS A 52 -7.93 8.30 -4.83
N SER A 53 -7.44 9.42 -5.36
CA SER A 53 -6.97 9.52 -6.74
C SER A 53 -5.75 8.62 -6.97
N LEU A 54 -4.75 8.69 -6.09
CA LEU A 54 -3.54 7.87 -6.18
C LEU A 54 -3.83 6.37 -6.02
N LYS A 55 -4.67 5.99 -5.05
CA LYS A 55 -5.09 4.58 -4.85
C LYS A 55 -5.81 4.02 -6.08
N THR A 56 -6.69 4.82 -6.70
CA THR A 56 -7.37 4.42 -7.94
C THR A 56 -6.35 4.16 -9.07
N GLN A 57 -5.44 5.09 -9.30
CA GLN A 57 -4.40 4.95 -10.32
C GLN A 57 -3.47 3.76 -10.05
N ALA A 58 -3.08 3.53 -8.79
CA ALA A 58 -2.24 2.40 -8.41
C ALA A 58 -2.95 1.06 -8.67
N ARG A 59 -4.24 0.98 -8.33
CA ARG A 59 -5.07 -0.20 -8.58
C ARG A 59 -5.26 -0.47 -10.07
N GLU A 60 -5.51 0.55 -10.88
CA GLU A 60 -5.61 0.45 -12.35
C GLU A 60 -4.28 0.01 -12.98
N ALA A 61 -3.15 0.45 -12.42
CA ALA A 61 -1.82 0.01 -12.80
C ALA A 61 -1.48 -1.41 -12.29
N GLY A 62 -2.33 -2.05 -11.50
CA GLY A 62 -2.05 -3.34 -10.88
C GLY A 62 -0.91 -3.30 -9.85
N LEU A 63 -0.67 -2.13 -9.25
CA LEU A 63 0.32 -1.93 -8.19
C LEU A 63 -0.40 -1.93 -6.84
N TRP A 64 -0.73 -3.11 -6.30
CA TRP A 64 -1.63 -3.23 -5.15
C TRP A 64 -1.38 -4.51 -4.33
N ASN A 65 -1.45 -4.42 -2.99
CA ASN A 65 -1.35 -5.56 -2.05
C ASN A 65 -0.09 -6.43 -2.21
N PHE A 66 1.10 -5.83 -2.21
CA PHE A 66 2.36 -6.57 -2.35
C PHE A 66 2.78 -7.34 -1.08
N PHE A 67 2.26 -6.94 0.09
CA PHE A 67 2.71 -7.43 1.40
C PHE A 67 2.41 -8.92 1.65
N LEU A 68 1.32 -9.44 1.08
CA LEU A 68 0.99 -10.86 1.21
C LEU A 68 1.85 -11.64 0.21
N THR A 69 2.93 -12.24 0.68
CA THR A 69 3.88 -13.00 -0.15
C THR A 69 3.41 -14.44 -0.37
N GLY A 70 3.96 -15.11 -1.40
CA GLY A 70 3.59 -16.49 -1.77
C GLY A 70 2.43 -16.58 -2.78
N GLU A 71 2.08 -17.81 -3.16
CA GLU A 71 1.11 -18.09 -4.23
C GLU A 71 -0.32 -17.64 -3.91
N GLU A 72 -0.68 -17.62 -2.63
CA GLU A 72 -1.99 -17.15 -2.17
C GLU A 72 -2.11 -15.62 -2.15
N GLY A 73 -1.01 -14.91 -2.42
CA GLY A 73 -0.94 -13.44 -2.42
C GLY A 73 -0.35 -12.89 -3.72
N SER A 74 0.69 -12.09 -3.60
CA SER A 74 1.34 -11.38 -4.72
C SER A 74 2.21 -12.27 -5.62
N GLY A 75 2.48 -13.52 -5.23
CA GLY A 75 3.43 -14.39 -5.93
C GLY A 75 4.90 -13.94 -5.80
N LEU A 76 5.17 -12.93 -4.97
CA LEU A 76 6.51 -12.49 -4.58
C LEU A 76 7.02 -13.30 -3.40
N ASN A 77 8.33 -13.48 -3.31
CA ASN A 77 8.96 -13.90 -2.07
C ASN A 77 9.28 -12.70 -1.15
N THR A 78 9.69 -12.96 0.09
CA THR A 78 9.98 -11.92 1.08
C THR A 78 11.11 -10.98 0.66
N VAL A 79 12.16 -11.48 -0.01
CA VAL A 79 13.29 -10.66 -0.48
C VAL A 79 12.84 -9.76 -1.63
N GLU A 80 12.05 -10.28 -2.55
CA GLU A 80 11.45 -9.51 -3.65
C GLU A 80 10.55 -8.38 -3.12
N TYR A 81 9.71 -8.67 -2.13
CA TYR A 81 8.90 -7.64 -1.46
C TYR A 81 9.77 -6.61 -0.72
N ALA A 82 10.89 -7.01 -0.12
CA ALA A 82 11.77 -6.09 0.59
C ALA A 82 12.31 -4.96 -0.30
N TYR A 83 12.62 -5.25 -1.57
CA TYR A 83 13.01 -4.21 -2.53
C TYR A 83 11.88 -3.23 -2.84
N LEU A 84 10.65 -3.73 -3.00
CA LEU A 84 9.48 -2.86 -3.19
C LEU A 84 9.24 -2.01 -1.94
N ALA A 85 9.36 -2.60 -0.75
CA ALA A 85 9.22 -1.91 0.53
C ALA A 85 10.29 -0.83 0.73
N GLU A 86 11.53 -1.08 0.30
CA GLU A 86 12.62 -0.08 0.31
C GLU A 86 12.28 1.13 -0.57
N GLU A 87 11.74 0.92 -1.78
CA GLU A 87 11.30 2.02 -2.64
C GLU A 87 10.09 2.75 -2.04
N MET A 88 9.09 2.02 -1.55
CA MET A 88 7.92 2.63 -0.88
C MET A 88 8.32 3.45 0.34
N GLY A 89 9.34 3.04 1.09
CA GLY A 89 9.84 3.77 2.26
C GLY A 89 10.45 5.14 1.95
N LYS A 90 10.70 5.46 0.67
CA LYS A 90 11.21 6.78 0.24
C LYS A 90 10.15 7.87 0.23
N SER A 91 8.87 7.50 0.37
CA SER A 91 7.73 8.40 0.36
C SER A 91 6.86 8.11 1.60
N ARG A 92 6.33 9.18 2.21
CA ARG A 92 5.37 9.08 3.32
C ARG A 92 4.03 8.52 2.89
N LEU A 93 3.70 8.61 1.61
CA LEU A 93 2.41 8.20 1.04
C LEU A 93 2.45 6.84 0.33
N ALA A 94 3.60 6.40 -0.18
CA ALA A 94 3.65 5.28 -1.10
C ALA A 94 3.08 3.97 -0.52
N ALA A 95 3.41 3.64 0.73
CA ALA A 95 2.86 2.44 1.37
C ALA A 95 1.33 2.48 1.45
N GLU A 96 0.74 3.62 1.79
CA GLU A 96 -0.71 3.81 1.85
C GLU A 96 -1.34 3.70 0.46
N VAL A 97 -0.72 4.30 -0.56
CA VAL A 97 -1.21 4.30 -1.95
C VAL A 97 -1.24 2.90 -2.55
N PHE A 98 -0.26 2.04 -2.24
CA PHE A 98 -0.21 0.66 -2.71
C PHE A 98 -0.93 -0.34 -1.79
N ASN A 99 -1.68 0.13 -0.78
CA ASN A 99 -2.36 -0.68 0.23
C ASN A 99 -1.42 -1.63 0.99
N CYS A 100 -0.23 -1.13 1.29
CA CYS A 100 0.85 -1.81 2.00
C CYS A 100 1.24 -1.08 3.30
N SER A 101 0.36 -0.21 3.81
CA SER A 101 0.59 0.54 5.05
C SER A 101 0.30 -0.28 6.31
N ALA A 102 1.11 -0.04 7.34
CA ALA A 102 0.80 -0.49 8.68
C ALA A 102 -0.27 0.44 9.30
N PRO A 103 -1.14 -0.07 10.20
CA PRO A 103 -1.18 -1.42 10.78
C PRO A 103 -1.92 -2.47 9.92
N ASP A 104 -2.49 -2.05 8.79
CA ASP A 104 -3.48 -2.83 8.04
C ASP A 104 -2.92 -4.09 7.41
N THR A 105 -1.68 -4.05 6.92
CA THR A 105 -1.00 -5.23 6.36
C THR A 105 -0.91 -6.39 7.36
N GLY A 106 -0.54 -6.11 8.61
CA GLY A 106 -0.47 -7.12 9.66
C GLY A 106 -1.84 -7.69 10.01
N ASN A 107 -2.86 -6.83 10.12
CA ASN A 107 -4.24 -7.24 10.39
C ASN A 107 -4.80 -8.13 9.26
N MET A 108 -4.54 -7.75 8.00
CA MET A 108 -4.92 -8.54 6.83
C MET A 108 -4.19 -9.89 6.80
N GLU A 109 -2.91 -9.94 7.15
CA GLU A 109 -2.14 -11.19 7.22
C GLU A 109 -2.68 -12.13 8.31
N VAL A 110 -3.05 -11.61 9.49
CA VAL A 110 -3.65 -12.40 10.58
C VAL A 110 -5.01 -12.98 10.14
N LEU A 111 -5.87 -12.16 9.53
CA LEU A 111 -7.16 -12.62 9.03
C LEU A 111 -7.01 -13.64 7.89
N HIS A 112 -6.02 -13.47 7.03
CA HIS A 112 -5.72 -14.43 5.96
C HIS A 112 -5.35 -15.80 6.55
N LYS A 113 -4.42 -15.83 7.52
CA LYS A 113 -3.89 -17.08 8.10
C LYS A 113 -4.85 -17.76 9.07
N TYR A 114 -5.59 -17.00 9.87
CA TYR A 114 -6.32 -17.54 11.03
C TYR A 114 -7.81 -17.20 11.03
N GLY A 115 -8.28 -16.33 10.14
CA GLY A 115 -9.69 -15.96 10.06
C GLY A 115 -10.57 -17.10 9.58
N SER A 116 -11.75 -17.25 10.18
CA SER A 116 -12.83 -18.05 9.58
C SER A 116 -13.29 -17.43 8.26
N GLU A 117 -13.92 -18.22 7.39
CA GLU A 117 -14.46 -17.71 6.12
C GLU A 117 -15.45 -16.55 6.31
N ALA A 118 -16.23 -16.58 7.39
CA ALA A 118 -17.11 -15.47 7.76
C ALA A 118 -16.33 -14.19 8.11
N GLN A 119 -15.25 -14.31 8.89
CA GLN A 119 -14.39 -13.18 9.25
C GLN A 119 -13.62 -12.64 8.04
N LYS A 120 -13.14 -13.51 7.14
CA LYS A 120 -12.48 -13.09 5.90
C LYS A 120 -13.44 -12.30 5.01
N LYS A 121 -14.67 -12.80 4.82
CA LYS A 121 -15.68 -12.10 4.03
C LYS A 121 -16.09 -10.75 4.63
N GLN A 122 -16.21 -10.69 5.95
CA GLN A 122 -16.63 -9.48 6.64
C GLN A 122 -15.53 -8.41 6.74
N TRP A 123 -14.27 -8.82 6.93
CA TRP A 123 -13.19 -7.90 7.30
C TRP A 123 -12.01 -7.91 6.31
N LEU A 124 -11.60 -9.08 5.81
CA LEU A 124 -10.46 -9.18 4.89
C LEU A 124 -10.81 -8.66 3.48
N GLU A 125 -11.96 -9.06 2.93
CA GLU A 125 -12.38 -8.62 1.58
C GLU A 125 -12.54 -7.09 1.47
N PRO A 126 -13.16 -6.38 2.42
CA PRO A 126 -13.24 -4.92 2.37
C PRO A 126 -11.89 -4.23 2.52
N CYS A 127 -11.02 -4.68 3.45
CA CYS A 127 -9.68 -4.11 3.65
C CYS A 127 -8.77 -4.31 2.43
N SER A 128 -8.84 -5.49 1.81
CA SER A 128 -8.06 -5.82 0.61
C SER A 128 -8.42 -4.93 -0.59
N GLN A 129 -9.62 -4.35 -0.58
CA GLN A 129 -10.12 -3.44 -1.62
C GLN A 129 -10.01 -1.96 -1.21
N ALA A 130 -9.36 -1.64 -0.08
CA ALA A 130 -9.34 -0.32 0.55
C ALA A 130 -10.73 0.32 0.72
N ARG A 131 -11.76 -0.50 1.00
CA ARG A 131 -13.13 -0.02 1.27
C ARG A 131 -13.40 0.28 2.74
N SER A 132 -12.55 -0.21 3.64
CA SER A 132 -12.61 0.02 5.08
C SER A 132 -11.20 -0.07 5.66
N ALA A 133 -10.89 0.75 6.67
CA ALA A 133 -9.71 0.51 7.51
C ALA A 133 -10.07 -0.52 8.60
N PRO A 134 -9.23 -1.52 8.88
CA PRO A 134 -9.48 -2.52 9.92
C PRO A 134 -9.50 -1.91 11.33
N ALA A 135 -8.94 -0.71 11.53
CA ALA A 135 -8.99 0.03 12.79
C ALA A 135 -10.31 0.79 13.04
N SER A 136 -11.26 0.77 12.10
CA SER A 136 -12.54 1.51 12.19
C SER A 136 -13.74 0.63 12.59
N ALA A 137 -13.49 -0.54 13.20
CA ALA A 137 -14.51 -1.44 13.72
C ALA A 137 -14.82 -1.16 15.20
#